data_AF-A0A1G8F6Q7-F1
#
_entry.id   AF-A0A1G8F6Q7-F1
#
_cell.length_a   1.000
_cell.length_b   1.000
_cell.length_c   1.000
_cell.angle_alpha   90.00
_cell.angle_beta   90.00
_cell.angle_gamma   90.00
#
_symmetry.space_group_name_H-M   'P 1'
#
loop_
_entity.id
_entity.type
_entity.pdbx_description
1 polymer ?
#
loop_
_entity_poly.entity_id
_entity_poly.type
_entity_poly.pdbx_seq_one_letter_code
_entity_poly.pdbx_strand_id
1 'polypeptide(L)'
;MTRIIPALVLGMVEEASSSAHSEVSPFWQSDSEGIPEEGMYQLATELDVRDPDHLLDQLPPGYRIVYSIFMWEQSRAGEGFTTGVHNSGQALVHVAAASYAEVGMSEEAVALRRMLEQYAKTPLDHDRIEAEYNAVDNPYKDDWERIPHLVRHLCENADRYFYVEG
;
A
#
# COMPACT_ATOMS: atom_id res chain seq x y z
N MET A 1 5.58 -1.33 28.93
CA MET A 1 4.85 -0.19 28.34
C MET A 1 3.78 -0.77 27.44
N THR A 2 2.54 -0.30 27.55
CA THR A 2 1.42 -0.84 26.75
C THR A 2 1.49 -0.22 25.37
N ARG A 3 1.42 -1.04 24.33
CA ARG A 3 1.35 -0.59 22.94
C ARG A 3 -0.11 -0.58 22.50
N ILE A 4 -0.52 0.48 21.81
CA ILE A 4 -1.91 0.68 21.38
C ILE A 4 -1.99 1.03 19.90
N ILE A 5 -3.09 0.63 19.27
CA ILE A 5 -3.47 1.11 17.94
C ILE A 5 -3.92 2.58 18.09
N PRO A 6 -3.44 3.50 17.24
CA PRO A 6 -3.85 4.90 17.31
C PRO A 6 -5.37 5.07 17.18
N ALA A 7 -5.96 5.87 18.07
CA ALA A 7 -7.42 6.07 18.12
C ALA A 7 -8.02 6.59 16.80
N LEU A 8 -7.21 7.31 16.00
CA LEU A 8 -7.60 7.80 14.67
C LEU A 8 -8.06 6.67 13.74
N VAL A 9 -7.40 5.51 13.81
CA VAL A 9 -7.56 4.39 12.86
C VAL A 9 -8.15 3.14 13.50
N LEU A 10 -8.34 3.11 14.83
CA LEU A 10 -8.83 1.93 15.54
C LEU A 10 -10.14 1.38 14.95
N GLY A 11 -11.14 2.24 14.73
CA GLY A 11 -12.41 1.81 14.14
C GLY A 11 -12.28 1.29 12.71
N MET A 12 -11.35 1.81 11.92
CA MET A 12 -11.08 1.33 10.55
C MET A 12 -10.42 -0.05 10.58
N VAL A 13 -9.52 -0.28 11.55
CA VAL A 13 -8.88 -1.58 11.74
C VAL A 13 -9.90 -2.64 12.17
N GLU A 14 -10.82 -2.28 13.05
CA GLU A 14 -11.90 -3.19 13.48
C GLU A 14 -12.81 -3.54 12.29
N GLU A 15 -13.20 -2.55 11.48
CA GLU A 15 -14.02 -2.78 10.28
C GLU A 15 -13.28 -3.63 9.25
N ALA A 16 -12.02 -3.30 8.94
CA ALA A 16 -11.20 -4.07 8.01
C ALA A 16 -11.02 -5.52 8.48
N SER A 17 -10.87 -5.75 9.79
CA SER A 17 -10.77 -7.11 10.34
C SER A 17 -12.07 -7.89 10.17
N SER A 18 -13.22 -7.24 10.39
CA SER A 18 -14.55 -7.83 10.19
C SER A 18 -14.82 -8.15 8.71
N SER A 19 -14.53 -7.21 7.81
CA SER A 19 -14.72 -7.35 6.36
C SER A 19 -13.83 -8.43 5.75
N ALA A 20 -12.60 -8.56 6.23
CA ALA A 20 -11.71 -9.65 5.87
C ALA A 20 -12.13 -11.00 6.48
N HIS A 21 -13.18 -11.06 7.30
CA HIS A 21 -13.62 -12.25 8.04
C HIS A 21 -12.54 -12.82 8.96
N SER A 22 -11.71 -11.95 9.54
CA SER A 22 -10.68 -12.37 10.49
C SER A 22 -11.31 -12.80 11.82
N GLU A 23 -10.81 -13.88 12.40
CA GLU A 23 -11.18 -14.33 13.75
C GLU A 23 -10.53 -13.49 14.86
N VAL A 24 -9.57 -12.64 14.49
CA VAL A 24 -8.82 -11.77 15.40
C VAL A 24 -8.91 -10.32 14.96
N SER A 25 -8.93 -9.41 15.92
CA SER A 25 -8.74 -7.98 15.69
C SER A 25 -7.52 -7.53 16.49
N PRO A 26 -6.47 -7.03 15.84
CA PRO A 26 -6.40 -6.69 14.41
C PRO A 26 -6.05 -7.87 13.49
N PHE A 27 -6.53 -7.84 12.24
CA PHE A 27 -6.37 -8.91 11.25
C PHE A 27 -4.92 -9.33 10.93
N TRP A 28 -3.94 -8.44 11.08
CA TRP A 28 -2.52 -8.75 10.83
C TRP A 28 -1.90 -9.67 11.89
N GLN A 29 -2.66 -10.03 12.92
CA GLN A 29 -2.31 -11.09 13.88
C GLN A 29 -2.89 -12.46 13.50
N SER A 30 -3.62 -12.56 12.39
CA SER A 30 -4.20 -13.82 11.94
C SER A 30 -3.13 -14.72 11.32
N ASP A 31 -3.15 -16.00 11.72
CA ASP A 31 -2.33 -17.05 11.10
C ASP A 31 -3.00 -17.65 9.85
N SER A 32 -4.24 -17.23 9.54
CA SER A 32 -4.99 -17.74 8.39
C SER A 32 -4.45 -17.17 7.09
N GLU A 33 -4.13 -18.05 6.14
CA GLU A 33 -3.64 -17.67 4.81
C GLU A 33 -4.62 -16.73 4.11
N GLY A 34 -4.09 -15.66 3.48
CA GLY A 34 -4.87 -14.66 2.76
C GLY A 34 -5.55 -13.59 3.63
N ILE A 35 -5.87 -13.89 4.90
CA ILE A 35 -6.55 -12.93 5.79
C ILE A 35 -5.75 -11.63 5.98
N PRO A 36 -4.42 -11.68 6.23
CA PRO A 36 -3.65 -10.45 6.34
C PRO A 36 -3.66 -9.61 5.06
N GLU A 37 -3.58 -10.23 3.89
CA GLU A 37 -3.60 -9.51 2.60
C GLU A 37 -4.96 -8.85 2.35
N GLU A 38 -6.05 -9.61 2.48
CA GLU A 38 -7.41 -9.09 2.35
C GLU A 38 -7.65 -7.93 3.32
N GLY A 39 -7.25 -8.11 4.58
CA GLY A 39 -7.36 -7.06 5.60
C GLY A 39 -6.58 -5.78 5.25
N MET A 40 -5.41 -5.88 4.61
CA MET A 40 -4.67 -4.68 4.17
C MET A 40 -5.42 -3.94 3.05
N TYR A 41 -6.03 -4.66 2.09
CA TYR A 41 -6.87 -4.03 1.06
C TYR A 41 -8.13 -3.39 1.64
N GLN A 42 -8.80 -4.08 2.59
CA GLN A 42 -9.97 -3.55 3.28
C GLN A 42 -9.59 -2.31 4.10
N LEU A 43 -8.48 -2.34 4.83
CA LEU A 43 -7.98 -1.20 5.59
C LEU A 43 -7.65 -0.01 4.68
N ALA A 44 -7.02 -0.24 3.53
CA ALA A 44 -6.76 0.81 2.56
C ALA A 44 -8.05 1.45 2.04
N THR A 45 -9.08 0.64 1.78
CA THR A 45 -10.41 1.11 1.36
C THR A 45 -11.09 1.96 2.46
N GLU A 46 -11.05 1.51 3.72
CA GLU A 46 -11.61 2.25 4.86
C GLU A 46 -10.91 3.60 5.09
N LEU A 47 -9.61 3.67 4.77
CA LEU A 47 -8.81 4.89 4.84
C LEU A 47 -9.16 5.86 3.70
N ASP A 48 -9.49 5.36 2.50
CA ASP A 48 -9.79 6.19 1.33
C ASP A 48 -11.09 7.01 1.48
N VAL A 49 -12.09 6.47 2.15
CA VAL A 49 -13.42 7.09 2.31
C VAL A 49 -13.38 8.36 3.19
N ARG A 50 -12.29 8.63 3.91
CA ARG A 50 -12.16 9.78 4.82
C ARG A 50 -11.18 10.85 4.32
N ASP A 51 -11.61 11.68 3.38
CA ASP A 51 -10.89 12.88 2.90
C ASP A 51 -9.38 12.63 2.63
N PRO A 52 -9.07 11.91 1.54
CA PRO A 52 -7.78 11.26 1.32
C PRO A 52 -6.59 12.23 1.25
N ASP A 53 -6.81 13.45 0.72
CA ASP A 53 -5.77 14.48 0.59
C ASP A 53 -5.34 15.05 1.95
N HIS A 54 -6.24 15.12 2.94
CA HIS A 54 -5.89 15.57 4.30
C HIS A 54 -5.43 14.43 5.20
N LEU A 55 -5.84 13.19 4.88
CA LEU A 55 -5.57 12.03 5.72
C LEU A 55 -4.12 11.55 5.59
N LEU A 56 -3.54 11.56 4.38
CA LEU A 56 -2.18 11.06 4.12
C LEU A 56 -1.11 11.62 5.07
N ASP A 57 -1.15 12.92 5.35
CA ASP A 57 -0.19 13.60 6.22
C ASP A 57 -0.44 13.36 7.72
N GLN A 58 -1.65 12.93 8.07
CA GLN A 58 -2.05 12.65 9.45
C GLN A 58 -1.90 11.18 9.84
N LEU A 59 -1.78 10.28 8.84
CA LEU A 59 -1.66 8.86 9.10
C LEU A 59 -0.32 8.50 9.74
N PRO A 60 -0.33 7.68 10.82
CA PRO A 60 0.88 7.07 11.33
C PRO A 60 1.57 6.24 10.24
N PRO A 61 2.91 6.07 10.30
CA PRO A 61 3.70 5.53 9.19
C PRO A 61 3.17 4.22 8.58
N GLY A 62 2.85 3.21 9.40
CA GLY A 62 2.33 1.94 8.89
C GLY A 62 1.00 2.06 8.14
N TYR A 63 0.09 2.91 8.62
CA TYR A 63 -1.21 3.12 7.98
C TYR A 63 -1.07 3.89 6.66
N ARG A 64 -0.12 4.83 6.59
CA ARG A 64 0.21 5.51 5.33
C ARG A 64 0.82 4.55 4.31
N ILE A 65 1.66 3.62 4.75
CA ILE A 65 2.20 2.56 3.88
C ILE A 65 1.06 1.71 3.32
N VAL A 66 0.17 1.20 4.19
CA VAL A 66 -0.97 0.37 3.77
C VAL A 66 -1.86 1.14 2.80
N TYR A 67 -2.29 2.35 3.16
CA TYR A 67 -3.14 3.16 2.30
C TYR A 67 -2.51 3.41 0.94
N SER A 68 -1.29 3.97 0.90
CA SER A 68 -0.66 4.36 -0.35
C SER A 68 -0.36 3.19 -1.28
N ILE A 69 0.16 2.07 -0.75
CA ILE A 69 0.52 0.93 -1.59
C ILE A 69 -0.73 0.18 -2.05
N PHE A 70 -1.62 -0.23 -1.13
CA PHE A 70 -2.73 -1.11 -1.50
C PHE A 70 -3.79 -0.40 -2.34
N MET A 71 -4.01 0.91 -2.14
CA MET A 71 -4.86 1.68 -3.06
C MET A 71 -4.23 1.81 -4.44
N TRP A 72 -2.91 2.01 -4.53
CA TRP A 72 -2.21 2.02 -5.82
C TRP A 72 -2.32 0.68 -6.55
N GLU A 73 -2.06 -0.42 -5.85
CA GLU A 73 -2.13 -1.77 -6.42
C GLU A 73 -3.55 -2.10 -6.89
N GLN A 74 -4.57 -1.76 -6.09
CA GLN A 74 -5.97 -1.92 -6.48
C GLN A 74 -6.33 -1.06 -7.70
N SER A 75 -5.87 0.19 -7.74
CA SER A 75 -6.19 1.15 -8.82
C SER A 75 -5.65 0.75 -10.19
N ARG A 76 -4.55 -0.02 -10.23
CA ARG A 76 -3.93 -0.48 -11.48
C ARG A 76 -4.27 -1.93 -11.83
N ALA A 77 -4.83 -2.69 -10.90
CA ALA A 77 -5.09 -4.12 -11.08
C ALA A 77 -5.99 -4.34 -12.31
N GLY A 78 -5.48 -5.09 -13.29
CA GLY A 78 -6.21 -5.39 -14.54
C GLY A 78 -6.34 -4.21 -15.54
N GLU A 79 -5.97 -2.98 -15.15
CA GLU A 79 -6.14 -1.78 -15.98
C GLU A 79 -4.82 -1.12 -16.41
N GLY A 80 -3.71 -1.46 -15.75
CA GLY A 80 -2.37 -0.98 -16.08
C GLY A 80 -1.99 0.36 -15.43
N PHE A 81 -0.73 0.79 -15.66
CA PHE A 81 -0.12 1.92 -14.96
C PHE A 81 -0.82 3.26 -15.22
N THR A 82 -1.17 3.58 -16.48
CA THR A 82 -1.83 4.85 -16.83
C THR A 82 -3.14 5.02 -16.09
N THR A 83 -4.00 4.00 -16.11
CA THR A 83 -5.29 4.02 -15.43
C THR A 83 -5.12 4.06 -13.92
N GLY A 84 -4.16 3.30 -13.38
CA GLY A 84 -3.78 3.39 -11.97
C GLY A 84 -3.42 4.81 -11.55
N VAL A 85 -2.59 5.52 -12.32
CA VAL A 85 -2.19 6.90 -11.99
C VAL A 85 -3.38 7.86 -12.12
N HIS A 86 -4.29 7.63 -13.06
CA HIS A 86 -5.51 8.41 -13.20
C HIS A 86 -6.45 8.25 -12.01
N ASN A 87 -6.64 7.01 -11.55
CA ASN A 87 -7.54 6.66 -10.44
C ASN A 87 -6.98 7.10 -9.08
N SER A 88 -5.69 6.86 -8.84
CA SER A 88 -5.02 7.17 -7.57
C SER A 88 -4.54 8.62 -7.45
N GLY A 89 -4.28 9.29 -8.57
CA GLY A 89 -3.57 10.57 -8.61
C GLY A 89 -2.06 10.43 -8.36
N GLN A 90 -1.26 11.31 -8.98
CA GLN A 90 0.21 11.24 -8.89
C GLN A 90 0.76 11.36 -7.47
N ALA A 91 0.09 12.11 -6.59
CA ALA A 91 0.52 12.30 -5.22
C ALA A 91 0.53 10.97 -4.44
N LEU A 92 -0.55 10.18 -4.55
CA LEU A 92 -0.64 8.87 -3.89
C LEU A 92 0.45 7.93 -4.41
N VAL A 93 0.68 7.89 -5.72
CA VAL A 93 1.69 7.01 -6.33
C VAL A 93 3.12 7.43 -5.91
N HIS A 94 3.38 8.73 -5.73
CA HIS A 94 4.64 9.19 -5.16
C HIS A 94 4.82 8.72 -3.71
N VAL A 95 3.76 8.77 -2.89
CA VAL A 95 3.79 8.23 -1.53
C VAL A 95 3.98 6.71 -1.55
N ALA A 96 3.30 5.99 -2.45
CA ALA A 96 3.46 4.54 -2.61
C ALA A 96 4.91 4.17 -2.94
N ALA A 97 5.57 4.92 -3.84
CA ALA A 97 6.98 4.72 -4.15
C ALA A 97 7.89 4.95 -2.93
N ALA A 98 7.60 5.96 -2.10
CA ALA A 98 8.34 6.19 -0.86
C ALA A 98 8.09 5.06 0.16
N SER A 99 6.85 4.60 0.28
CA SER A 99 6.43 3.50 1.14
C SER A 99 7.11 2.17 0.77
N TYR A 100 7.21 1.85 -0.53
CA TYR A 100 7.96 0.67 -0.99
C TYR A 100 9.44 0.73 -0.56
N ALA A 101 10.07 1.90 -0.64
CA ALA A 101 11.45 2.06 -0.16
C ALA A 101 11.55 1.88 1.37
N GLU A 102 10.58 2.37 2.13
CA GLU A 102 10.56 2.26 3.60
C GLU A 102 10.44 0.81 4.09
N VAL A 103 9.74 -0.05 3.35
CA VAL A 103 9.64 -1.49 3.64
C VAL A 103 10.80 -2.30 3.04
N GLY A 104 11.82 -1.65 2.48
CA GLY A 104 13.02 -2.31 1.96
C GLY A 104 12.94 -2.75 0.50
N MET A 105 11.85 -2.43 -0.21
CA MET A 105 11.64 -2.76 -1.63
C MET A 105 12.13 -1.61 -2.51
N SER A 106 13.44 -1.35 -2.47
CA SER A 106 14.05 -0.18 -3.09
C SER A 106 13.95 -0.20 -4.62
N GLU A 107 14.06 -1.36 -5.23
CA GLU A 107 13.97 -1.57 -6.68
C GLU A 107 12.56 -1.24 -7.19
N GLU A 108 11.52 -1.69 -6.48
CA GLU A 108 10.12 -1.34 -6.77
C GLU A 108 9.90 0.18 -6.67
N ALA A 109 10.44 0.81 -5.63
CA ALA A 109 10.37 2.25 -5.46
C ALA A 109 11.07 3.03 -6.58
N VAL A 110 12.14 2.48 -7.16
CA VAL A 110 12.85 3.07 -8.31
C VAL A 110 12.05 2.87 -9.60
N ALA A 111 11.52 1.67 -9.83
CA ALA A 111 10.66 1.35 -10.98
C ALA A 111 9.43 2.27 -11.02
N LEU A 112 8.76 2.41 -9.89
CA LEU A 112 7.56 3.25 -9.78
C LEU A 112 7.86 4.74 -10.00
N ARG A 113 9.01 5.23 -9.53
CA ARG A 113 9.45 6.61 -9.79
C ARG A 113 9.77 6.86 -11.27
N ARG A 114 10.45 5.94 -11.95
CA ARG A 114 10.72 6.06 -13.39
C ARG A 114 9.43 6.05 -14.21
N MET A 115 8.51 5.15 -13.87
CA MET A 115 7.18 5.09 -14.45
C MET A 115 6.46 6.44 -14.31
N LEU A 116 6.44 7.03 -13.11
CA LEU A 116 5.82 8.34 -12.87
C LEU A 116 6.49 9.48 -13.63
N GLU A 117 7.83 9.51 -13.68
CA GLU A 117 8.56 10.50 -14.45
C GLU A 117 8.25 10.42 -15.96
N GLN A 118 8.02 9.20 -16.47
CA GLN A 118 7.61 8.99 -17.85
C GLN A 118 6.15 9.38 -18.09
N TYR A 119 5.26 9.01 -17.17
CA TYR A 119 3.85 9.42 -17.20
C TYR A 119 3.72 10.94 -17.26
N ALA A 120 4.50 11.68 -16.46
CA ALA A 120 4.48 13.14 -16.47
C ALA A 120 4.91 13.76 -17.81
N LYS A 121 5.78 13.08 -18.57
CA LYS A 121 6.25 13.55 -19.89
C LYS A 121 5.28 13.18 -21.01
N THR A 122 4.74 11.96 -20.99
CA THR A 122 3.91 11.40 -22.06
C THR A 122 2.80 10.52 -21.49
N PRO A 123 1.75 11.10 -20.87
CA PRO A 123 0.75 10.35 -20.11
C PRO A 123 -0.11 9.40 -20.96
N LEU A 124 -0.11 9.56 -22.28
CA LEU A 124 -0.85 8.72 -23.23
C LEU A 124 0.02 7.64 -23.90
N ASP A 125 1.33 7.63 -23.62
CA ASP A 125 2.27 6.66 -24.21
C ASP A 125 2.42 5.45 -23.28
N HIS A 126 1.40 4.58 -23.29
CA HIS A 126 1.26 3.46 -22.36
C HIS A 126 2.45 2.51 -22.44
N ASP A 127 2.86 2.14 -23.66
CA ASP A 127 3.97 1.23 -23.91
C ASP A 127 5.27 1.76 -23.31
N ARG A 128 5.52 3.07 -23.44
CA ARG A 128 6.72 3.70 -22.89
C ARG A 128 6.67 3.81 -21.37
N ILE A 129 5.51 4.12 -20.80
CA ILE A 129 5.33 4.15 -19.34
C ILE A 129 5.62 2.77 -18.73
N GLU A 130 5.07 1.71 -19.33
CA GLU A 130 5.30 0.34 -18.90
C GLU A 130 6.75 -0.11 -19.12
N ALA A 131 7.37 0.29 -20.24
CA ALA A 131 8.78 0.00 -20.50
C ALA A 131 9.72 0.63 -19.46
N GLU A 132 9.44 1.85 -19.00
CA GLU A 132 10.27 2.52 -17.98
C GLU A 132 10.16 1.84 -16.60
N TYR A 133 8.97 1.34 -16.25
CA TYR A 133 8.79 0.50 -15.06
C TYR A 133 9.61 -0.80 -15.18
N ASN A 134 9.47 -1.50 -16.31
CA ASN A 134 10.11 -2.80 -16.56
C ASN A 134 11.62 -2.72 -16.83
N ALA A 135 12.18 -1.52 -17.06
CA ALA A 135 13.61 -1.32 -17.29
C ALA A 135 14.47 -1.45 -16.02
N VAL A 136 13.84 -1.51 -14.85
CA VAL A 136 14.53 -1.75 -13.58
C VAL A 136 14.63 -3.24 -13.34
N ASP A 137 15.83 -3.73 -13.01
CA ASP A 137 16.01 -5.09 -12.52
C ASP A 137 15.39 -5.21 -11.13
N ASN A 138 14.12 -5.61 -11.09
CA ASN A 138 13.28 -5.58 -9.91
C ASN A 138 12.80 -7.02 -9.57
N PRO A 139 13.26 -7.60 -8.45
CA PRO A 139 12.83 -8.94 -8.04
C PRO A 139 11.36 -8.97 -7.57
N TYR A 140 10.72 -7.82 -7.46
CA TYR A 140 9.33 -7.68 -7.04
C TYR A 140 8.42 -7.17 -8.16
N LYS A 141 8.82 -7.29 -9.43
CA LYS A 141 8.00 -6.80 -10.56
C LYS A 141 6.63 -7.48 -10.62
N ASP A 142 6.60 -8.78 -10.32
CA ASP A 142 5.40 -9.61 -10.38
C ASP A 142 4.61 -9.45 -9.07
N ASP A 143 3.32 -9.14 -9.18
CA ASP A 143 2.42 -8.93 -8.04
C ASP A 143 2.31 -10.16 -7.14
N TRP A 144 2.29 -11.36 -7.73
CA TRP A 144 2.32 -12.65 -7.03
C TRP A 144 3.53 -12.82 -6.10
N GLU A 145 4.62 -12.11 -6.34
CA GLU A 145 5.81 -12.12 -5.47
C GLU A 145 5.83 -10.90 -4.55
N ARG A 146 5.48 -9.72 -5.08
CA ARG A 146 5.49 -8.45 -4.36
C ARG A 146 4.51 -8.38 -3.20
N ILE A 147 3.22 -8.68 -3.44
CA ILE A 147 2.17 -8.50 -2.43
C ILE A 147 2.37 -9.43 -1.24
N PRO A 148 2.59 -10.75 -1.42
CA PRO A 148 2.83 -11.63 -0.29
C PRO A 148 4.09 -11.27 0.50
N HIS A 149 5.15 -10.78 -0.17
CA HIS A 149 6.36 -10.30 0.49
C HIS A 149 6.06 -9.07 1.37
N LEU A 150 5.37 -8.07 0.81
CA LEU A 150 4.98 -6.86 1.52
C LEU A 150 4.11 -7.16 2.74
N VAL A 151 3.06 -7.97 2.57
CA VAL A 151 2.12 -8.35 3.64
C VAL A 151 2.87 -9.04 4.76
N ARG A 152 3.73 -10.01 4.44
CA ARG A 152 4.57 -10.71 5.43
C ARG A 152 5.45 -9.75 6.19
N HIS A 153 6.16 -8.86 5.50
CA HIS A 153 7.03 -7.86 6.13
C HIS A 153 6.24 -6.97 7.11
N LEU A 154 5.07 -6.48 6.70
CA LEU A 154 4.22 -5.64 7.55
C LEU A 154 3.73 -6.39 8.79
N CYS A 155 3.36 -7.67 8.67
CA CYS A 155 2.90 -8.48 9.80
C CYS A 155 4.05 -8.80 10.77
N GLU A 156 5.21 -9.25 10.25
CA GLU A 156 6.40 -9.56 11.06
C GLU A 156 6.93 -8.33 11.82
N ASN A 157 6.67 -7.14 11.29
CA ASN A 157 7.07 -5.86 11.87
C ASN A 157 5.87 -5.05 12.39
N ALA A 158 4.72 -5.69 12.65
CA ALA A 158 3.47 -5.01 13.00
C ALA A 158 3.64 -4.07 14.20
N ASP A 159 4.39 -4.50 15.20
CA ASP A 159 4.76 -3.73 16.39
C ASP A 159 5.36 -2.34 16.08
N ARG A 160 6.14 -2.24 15.01
CA ARG A 160 6.79 -1.01 14.56
C ARG A 160 5.84 -0.13 13.75
N TYR A 161 4.98 -0.75 12.93
CA TYR A 161 4.19 -0.04 11.94
C TYR A 161 2.80 0.38 12.44
N PHE A 162 2.15 -0.44 13.26
CA PHE A 162 0.74 -0.29 13.61
C PHE A 162 0.48 0.11 15.06
N TYR A 163 1.51 0.12 15.91
CA TYR A 163 1.33 0.46 17.33
C TYR A 163 2.17 1.66 17.74
N VAL A 164 1.65 2.43 18.70
CA VAL A 164 2.35 3.52 19.38
C VAL A 164 2.43 3.23 20.88
N GLU A 165 3.35 3.90 21.58
CA GLU A 165 3.39 3.86 23.04
C GLU A 165 2.16 4.57 23.61
N GLY A 166 1.44 3.87 24.51
CA GLY A 166 0.24 4.37 25.19
C GLY A 166 0.51 4.98 26.56
#